data_AF-A0A1K1WL93-F1
#
_entry.id   AF-A0A1K1WL93-F1
#
_cell.length_a   1.000
_cell.length_b   1.000
_cell.length_c   1.000
_cell.angle_alpha   90.00
_cell.angle_beta   90.00
_cell.angle_gamma   90.00
#
_symmetry.space_group_name_H-M   'P 1'
#
loop_
_entity.id
_entity.type
_entity.pdbx_description
1 polymer ?
#
loop_
_entity_poly.entity_id
_entity_poly.type
_entity_poly.pdbx_seq_one_letter_code
_entity_poly.pdbx_strand_id
1 'polypeptide(L)'
;MSGSVFHDVTRDDAQAIDDCWNRIGVLGDKSCPLLAEHIHCRNCSVYSAAATRLLDRYALRQDDREQVHAPVDSDVVTRSLLMFRLGEEWLALTTRSLVEVAPLQPIHSLPHQRSRALLGVANVRGALVACLSLVQLLDLEPGSAAASGGRIMPRMLIVAAQGGPVVMPVDEVDGIHAIDERILAAASPSGDKYTRGVLPFRERSLRWLDEEQLLSAVARSLS
;
A
#
# COMPACT_ATOMS: atom_id res chain seq x y z
N MET A 1 23.31 -12.14 18.84
CA MET A 1 23.16 -13.48 18.24
C MET A 1 21.73 -13.95 18.50
N SER A 2 20.79 -13.61 17.62
CA SER A 2 19.36 -13.96 17.77
C SER A 2 18.74 -14.11 16.39
N GLY A 3 19.10 -15.19 15.68
CA GLY A 3 18.69 -15.45 14.29
C GLY A 3 17.91 -16.75 14.10
N SER A 4 17.32 -17.32 15.17
CA SER A 4 16.80 -18.70 15.12
C SER A 4 15.32 -18.86 15.48
N VAL A 5 14.55 -17.79 15.65
CA VAL A 5 13.12 -17.91 16.06
C VAL A 5 12.17 -18.00 14.85
N PHE A 6 12.51 -17.41 13.70
CA PHE A 6 11.61 -17.39 12.54
C PHE A 6 11.52 -18.71 11.77
N HIS A 7 12.54 -19.57 11.82
CA HIS A 7 12.55 -20.81 11.03
C HIS A 7 11.85 -21.99 11.71
N ASP A 8 11.68 -21.95 13.03
CA ASP A 8 11.10 -23.05 13.80
C ASP A 8 9.56 -23.09 13.69
N VAL A 9 8.93 -21.92 13.52
CA VAL A 9 7.46 -21.76 13.55
C VAL A 9 6.77 -22.39 12.33
N THR A 10 7.46 -22.52 11.19
CA THR A 10 6.91 -23.22 10.01
C THR A 10 6.86 -24.73 10.18
N ARG A 11 7.65 -25.31 11.09
CA ARG A 11 7.91 -26.75 11.12
C ARG A 11 6.94 -27.52 12.02
N ASP A 12 6.54 -26.95 13.15
CA ASP A 12 5.58 -27.58 14.06
C ASP A 12 4.13 -27.46 13.55
N ASP A 13 3.75 -26.32 12.97
CA ASP A 13 2.37 -26.06 12.51
C ASP A 13 2.01 -26.78 11.19
N ALA A 14 3.02 -27.31 10.48
CA ALA A 14 2.89 -28.14 9.29
C ALA A 14 2.46 -29.59 9.63
N GLN A 15 2.65 -30.06 10.87
CA GLN A 15 2.32 -31.44 11.26
C GLN A 15 0.80 -31.72 11.31
N ALA A 16 -0.04 -30.67 11.36
CA ALA A 16 -1.50 -30.82 11.44
C ALA A 16 -2.21 -30.87 10.07
N ILE A 17 -1.49 -30.67 8.96
CA ILE A 17 -2.04 -30.80 7.62
C ILE A 17 -1.66 -32.18 7.06
N ASP A 18 -2.64 -32.97 6.62
CA ASP A 18 -2.36 -34.18 5.83
C ASP A 18 -1.83 -33.78 4.46
N ASP A 19 -0.51 -33.86 4.30
CA ASP A 19 0.23 -33.45 3.11
C ASP A 19 0.34 -34.57 2.07
N CYS A 20 -0.81 -35.22 1.78
CA CYS A 20 -0.87 -36.40 0.92
C CYS A 20 -0.20 -36.19 -0.46
N TRP A 21 -0.11 -34.95 -0.95
CA TRP A 21 0.57 -34.62 -2.20
C TRP A 21 2.08 -34.89 -2.20
N ASN A 22 2.73 -34.82 -1.03
CA ASN A 22 4.15 -35.12 -0.84
C ASN A 22 4.41 -36.63 -0.67
N ARG A 23 3.47 -37.35 -0.07
CA ARG A 23 3.62 -38.79 0.24
C ARG A 23 3.15 -39.68 -0.90
N ILE A 24 1.90 -39.51 -1.33
CA ILE A 24 1.24 -40.38 -2.33
C ILE A 24 0.80 -39.65 -3.60
N GLY A 25 0.88 -38.32 -3.63
CA GLY A 25 0.43 -37.51 -4.76
C GLY A 25 1.52 -37.21 -5.78
N VAL A 26 1.36 -36.10 -6.50
CA VAL A 26 2.24 -35.72 -7.63
C VAL A 26 3.71 -35.52 -7.27
N LEU A 27 4.01 -35.16 -6.01
CA LEU A 27 5.37 -35.00 -5.49
C LEU A 27 5.89 -36.25 -4.75
N GLY A 28 5.01 -37.23 -4.52
CA GLY A 28 5.34 -38.51 -3.89
C GLY A 28 5.42 -39.66 -4.89
N ASP A 29 4.96 -40.85 -4.49
CA ASP A 29 5.00 -42.06 -5.31
C ASP A 29 3.86 -42.16 -6.35
N LYS A 30 2.98 -41.15 -6.41
CA LYS A 30 1.82 -41.07 -7.32
C LYS A 30 0.81 -42.21 -7.15
N SER A 31 0.79 -42.89 -6.01
CA SER A 31 -0.19 -43.94 -5.68
C SER A 31 -1.58 -43.41 -5.29
N CYS A 32 -1.76 -42.08 -5.19
CA CYS A 32 -3.00 -41.47 -4.77
C CYS A 32 -4.17 -41.82 -5.72
N PRO A 33 -5.27 -42.42 -5.22
CA PRO A 33 -6.40 -42.84 -6.06
C PRO A 33 -7.12 -41.65 -6.73
N LEU A 34 -7.09 -40.47 -6.09
CA LEU A 34 -7.72 -39.26 -6.59
C LEU A 34 -6.98 -38.65 -7.79
N LEU A 35 -5.76 -39.09 -8.10
CA LEU A 35 -5.03 -38.61 -9.28
C LEU A 35 -5.64 -39.12 -10.59
N ALA A 36 -6.28 -40.30 -10.58
CA ALA A 36 -6.96 -40.84 -11.75
C ALA A 36 -8.12 -39.93 -12.19
N GLU A 37 -8.78 -39.29 -11.23
CA GLU A 37 -9.91 -38.40 -11.47
C GLU A 37 -9.47 -36.95 -11.74
N HIS A 38 -8.53 -36.43 -10.94
CA HIS A 38 -8.21 -35.00 -10.96
C HIS A 38 -6.97 -34.63 -11.78
N ILE A 39 -6.23 -35.61 -12.30
CA ILE A 39 -5.02 -35.49 -13.13
C ILE A 39 -3.82 -34.86 -12.38
N HIS A 40 -4.06 -33.99 -11.40
CA HIS A 40 -3.04 -33.29 -10.61
C HIS A 40 -3.55 -32.93 -9.22
N CYS A 41 -2.69 -33.01 -8.18
CA CYS A 41 -3.08 -32.71 -6.80
C CYS A 41 -3.68 -31.30 -6.60
N ARG A 42 -3.26 -30.29 -7.38
CA ARG A 42 -3.78 -28.93 -7.30
C ARG A 42 -5.27 -28.81 -7.63
N ASN A 43 -5.82 -29.81 -8.32
CA ASN A 43 -7.23 -29.89 -8.70
C ASN A 43 -8.05 -30.76 -7.71
N CYS A 44 -7.40 -31.36 -6.72
CA CYS A 44 -8.05 -32.23 -5.74
C CYS A 44 -8.53 -31.41 -4.53
N SER A 45 -9.75 -31.70 -4.06
CA SER A 45 -10.38 -31.03 -2.92
C SER A 45 -9.55 -31.07 -1.64
N VAL A 46 -8.78 -32.16 -1.42
CA VAL A 46 -7.88 -32.30 -0.25
C VAL A 46 -6.79 -31.22 -0.27
N TYR A 47 -6.17 -30.98 -1.43
CA TYR A 47 -5.14 -29.96 -1.58
C TYR A 47 -5.72 -28.56 -1.42
N SER A 48 -6.88 -28.28 -2.04
CA SER A 48 -7.56 -26.99 -1.90
C SER A 48 -7.92 -26.70 -0.45
N ALA A 49 -8.49 -27.66 0.28
CA ALA A 49 -8.84 -27.50 1.69
C ALA A 49 -7.60 -27.26 2.57
N ALA A 50 -6.50 -27.95 2.30
CA ALA A 50 -5.23 -27.73 2.99
C ALA A 50 -4.67 -26.32 2.73
N ALA A 51 -4.70 -25.85 1.49
CA ALA A 51 -4.26 -24.50 1.12
C ALA A 51 -5.11 -23.41 1.79
N THR A 52 -6.45 -23.55 1.78
CA THR A 52 -7.37 -22.62 2.46
C THR A 52 -7.09 -22.54 3.96
N ARG A 53 -6.94 -23.68 4.64
CA ARG A 53 -6.61 -23.71 6.08
C ARG A 53 -5.27 -23.07 6.42
N LEU A 54 -4.31 -23.10 5.49
CA LEU A 54 -3.04 -22.39 5.67
C LEU A 54 -3.26 -20.87 5.58
N LEU A 55 -4.01 -20.42 4.58
CA LEU A 55 -4.32 -19.00 4.35
C LEU A 55 -5.16 -18.39 5.48
N ASP A 56 -6.22 -19.07 5.93
CA ASP A 56 -7.09 -18.60 7.02
C ASP A 56 -6.30 -18.40 8.32
N ARG A 57 -5.32 -19.26 8.60
CA ARG A 57 -4.43 -19.10 9.77
C ARG A 57 -3.50 -17.91 9.65
N TYR A 58 -3.02 -17.57 8.45
CA TYR A 58 -2.24 -16.35 8.23
C TYR A 58 -3.08 -15.09 8.46
N ALA A 59 -4.34 -15.09 8.01
CA ALA A 59 -5.26 -13.98 8.24
C ALA A 59 -5.50 -13.75 9.74
N LEU A 60 -5.79 -14.82 10.50
CA LEU A 60 -6.00 -14.73 11.96
C LEU A 60 -4.75 -14.28 12.72
N ARG A 61 -3.55 -14.71 12.31
CA ARG A 61 -2.29 -14.25 12.95
C ARG A 61 -1.87 -12.83 12.54
N GLN A 62 -2.35 -12.32 11.40
CA GLN A 62 -2.17 -10.91 11.05
C GLN A 62 -3.00 -10.02 11.97
N ASP A 63 -4.25 -10.39 12.26
CA ASP A 63 -5.10 -9.69 13.23
C ASP A 63 -4.44 -9.63 14.62
N ASP A 64 -3.86 -10.75 15.10
CA ASP A 64 -3.16 -10.79 16.40
C ASP A 64 -1.87 -9.94 16.43
N ARG A 65 -1.23 -9.70 15.27
CA ARG A 65 0.00 -8.89 15.19
C ARG A 65 -0.27 -7.39 15.05
N GLU A 66 -1.49 -6.98 14.75
CA GLU A 66 -1.87 -5.56 14.67
C GLU A 66 -2.11 -4.90 16.04
N GLN A 67 -2.00 -5.64 17.15
CA GLN A 67 -2.23 -5.13 18.51
C GLN A 67 -1.01 -5.18 19.43
N VAL A 68 0.13 -4.68 18.95
CA VAL A 68 1.18 -4.16 19.85
C VAL A 68 1.19 -2.63 19.76
N HIS A 69 0.04 -2.00 20.04
CA HIS A 69 0.02 -0.63 20.53
C HIS A 69 0.26 -0.71 22.03
N ALA A 70 1.46 -0.32 22.48
CA ALA A 70 1.64 0.03 23.88
C ALA A 70 0.64 1.16 24.19
N PRO A 71 -0.21 1.04 25.23
CA PRO A 71 -1.12 2.11 25.59
C PRO A 71 -0.26 3.26 26.15
N VAL A 72 0.01 4.25 25.30
CA VAL A 72 0.46 5.55 25.78
C VAL A 72 -0.83 6.24 26.22
N ASP A 73 -1.04 6.23 27.54
CA ASP A 73 -2.10 6.98 28.21
C ASP A 73 -1.86 8.48 27.97
N SER A 74 -2.36 8.97 26.85
CA SER A 74 -2.48 10.37 26.56
C SER A 74 -3.86 10.58 26.00
N ASP A 75 -4.65 11.44 26.65
CA ASP A 75 -5.99 11.90 26.24
C ASP A 75 -5.95 12.78 24.98
N VAL A 76 -4.97 12.52 24.09
CA VAL A 76 -4.63 13.28 22.90
C VAL A 76 -5.22 12.56 21.71
N VAL A 77 -6.28 13.16 21.17
CA VAL A 77 -6.86 12.72 19.90
C VAL A 77 -5.84 13.01 18.80
N THR A 78 -5.41 11.97 18.11
CA THR A 78 -4.46 12.08 17.00
C THR A 78 -5.08 11.59 15.70
N ARG A 79 -4.59 12.11 14.58
CA ARG A 79 -4.94 11.68 13.23
C ARG A 79 -3.71 11.13 12.53
N SER A 80 -3.88 9.97 11.91
CA SER A 80 -2.82 9.27 11.19
C SER A 80 -2.69 9.81 9.76
N LEU A 81 -1.54 10.40 9.43
CA LEU A 81 -1.22 10.92 8.11
C LEU A 81 0.00 10.22 7.51
N LEU A 82 -0.08 9.85 6.23
CA LEU A 82 1.08 9.44 5.44
C LEU A 82 1.80 10.68 4.95
N MET A 83 3.08 10.84 5.31
CA MET A 83 3.94 11.93 4.87
C MET A 83 4.86 11.48 3.73
N PHE A 84 4.88 12.25 2.66
CA PHE A 84 5.65 11.97 1.45
C PHE A 84 6.11 13.27 0.79
N ARG A 85 7.07 13.17 -0.14
CA ARG A 85 7.63 14.33 -0.83
C ARG A 85 7.37 14.28 -2.34
N LEU A 86 7.14 15.46 -2.91
CA LEU A 86 7.12 15.73 -4.35
C LEU A 86 7.93 17.00 -4.62
N GLY A 87 9.02 16.89 -5.38
CA GLY A 87 9.95 18.00 -5.55
C GLY A 87 10.49 18.49 -4.21
N GLU A 88 10.33 19.78 -3.95
CA GLU A 88 10.74 20.42 -2.68
C GLU A 88 9.63 20.39 -1.61
N GLU A 89 8.44 19.90 -1.94
CA GLU A 89 7.28 19.98 -1.05
C GLU A 89 7.06 18.70 -0.27
N TRP A 90 6.86 18.86 1.05
CA TRP A 90 6.35 17.81 1.91
C TRP A 90 4.82 17.88 1.99
N LEU A 91 4.18 16.76 1.66
CA LEU A 91 2.74 16.62 1.66
C LEU A 91 2.30 15.51 2.59
N ALA A 92 1.06 15.61 3.06
CA ALA A 92 0.43 14.60 3.88
C ALA A 92 -0.98 14.26 3.39
N LEU A 93 -1.28 12.96 3.33
CA LEU A 93 -2.60 12.43 3.04
C LEU A 93 -3.09 11.61 4.24
N THR A 94 -4.40 11.63 4.51
CA THR A 94 -4.99 10.78 5.53
C THR A 94 -4.88 9.30 5.14
N THR A 95 -4.42 8.46 6.07
CA THR A 95 -4.19 7.04 5.81
C THR A 95 -5.48 6.29 5.42
N ARG A 96 -6.67 6.82 5.76
CA ARG A 96 -7.97 6.24 5.34
C ARG A 96 -8.16 6.12 3.84
N SER A 97 -7.46 6.94 3.04
CA SER A 97 -7.52 6.87 1.58
C SER A 97 -6.38 6.05 0.96
N LEU A 98 -5.39 5.66 1.76
CA LEU A 98 -4.23 4.89 1.33
C LEU A 98 -4.56 3.39 1.40
N VAL A 99 -4.35 2.69 0.29
CA VAL A 99 -4.42 1.23 0.21
C VAL A 99 -3.07 0.61 0.54
N GLU A 100 -2.00 1.05 -0.12
CA GLU A 100 -0.64 0.60 0.16
C GLU A 100 0.42 1.58 -0.35
N VAL A 101 1.65 1.40 0.11
CA VAL A 101 2.86 2.02 -0.45
C VAL A 101 3.71 0.92 -1.08
N ALA A 102 3.97 1.01 -2.38
CA ALA A 102 4.73 0.02 -3.12
C ALA A 102 6.05 0.59 -3.67
N PRO A 103 7.04 -0.27 -3.99
CA PRO A 103 8.19 0.12 -4.79
C PRO A 103 7.77 0.67 -6.15
N LEU A 104 8.58 1.56 -6.73
CA LEU A 104 8.34 2.04 -8.10
C LEU A 104 8.29 0.87 -9.08
N GLN A 105 7.23 0.83 -9.89
CA GLN A 105 7.04 -0.13 -10.98
C GLN A 105 7.07 0.61 -12.33
N PRO A 106 7.41 -0.08 -13.42
CA PRO A 106 7.31 0.50 -14.75
C PRO A 106 5.89 1.02 -15.04
N ILE A 107 5.81 2.24 -15.57
CA ILE A 107 4.55 2.85 -16.02
C ILE A 107 4.50 2.71 -17.54
N HIS A 108 3.45 2.07 -18.04
CA HIS A 108 3.21 1.90 -19.46
C HIS A 108 2.21 2.96 -19.93
N SER A 109 2.68 3.86 -20.79
CA SER A 109 1.84 4.90 -21.38
C SER A 109 0.72 4.29 -22.22
N LEU A 110 -0.48 4.85 -22.08
CA LEU A 110 -1.62 4.51 -22.92
C LEU A 110 -1.66 5.42 -24.16
N PRO A 111 -2.12 4.93 -25.33
CA PRO A 111 -2.39 5.79 -26.47
C PRO A 111 -3.62 6.67 -26.21
N HIS A 112 -3.70 7.83 -26.87
CA HIS A 112 -4.84 8.75 -26.82
C HIS A 112 -5.21 9.25 -25.40
N GLN A 113 -4.22 9.63 -24.60
CA GLN A 113 -4.44 10.16 -23.25
C GLN A 113 -5.31 11.42 -23.28
N ARG A 114 -6.42 11.39 -22.54
CA ARG A 114 -7.36 12.52 -22.46
C ARG A 114 -7.02 13.53 -21.38
N SER A 115 -6.31 13.10 -20.34
CA SER A 115 -5.89 13.94 -19.22
C SER A 115 -4.37 14.02 -19.14
N ARG A 116 -3.84 15.22 -18.89
CA ARG A 116 -2.41 15.44 -18.61
C ARG A 116 -1.93 14.78 -17.32
N ALA A 117 -2.84 14.55 -16.39
CA ALA A 117 -2.53 13.85 -15.16
C ALA A 117 -2.36 12.34 -15.36
N LEU A 118 -2.89 11.75 -16.43
CA LEU A 118 -2.79 10.31 -16.68
C LEU A 118 -1.44 9.95 -17.29
N LEU A 119 -0.58 9.32 -16.50
CA LEU A 119 0.74 8.84 -16.97
C LEU A 119 0.63 7.55 -17.77
N GLY A 120 -0.38 6.73 -17.48
CA GLY A 120 -0.59 5.43 -18.12
C GLY A 120 -1.14 4.39 -17.13
N VAL A 121 -0.63 3.17 -17.20
CA VAL A 121 -0.97 2.07 -16.29
C VAL A 121 0.28 1.46 -15.67
N ALA A 122 0.17 0.99 -14.44
CA ALA A 122 1.22 0.25 -13.74
C ALA A 122 0.66 -1.09 -13.24
N ASN A 123 1.52 -2.10 -13.14
CA ASN A 123 1.16 -3.37 -12.54
C ASN A 123 1.25 -3.28 -11.01
N VAL A 124 0.13 -3.48 -10.32
CA VAL A 124 0.05 -3.57 -8.87
C VAL A 124 -0.51 -4.94 -8.51
N ARG A 125 0.34 -5.80 -7.93
CA ARG A 125 -0.02 -7.16 -7.51
C ARG A 125 -0.71 -8.01 -8.60
N GLY A 126 -0.34 -7.83 -9.86
CA GLY A 126 -0.91 -8.58 -11.00
C GLY A 126 -2.12 -7.92 -11.66
N ALA A 127 -2.60 -6.78 -11.15
CA ALA A 127 -3.65 -5.99 -11.76
C ALA A 127 -3.08 -4.75 -12.45
N LEU A 128 -3.62 -4.40 -13.63
CA LEU A 128 -3.30 -3.13 -14.30
C LEU A 128 -4.12 -2.01 -13.65
N VAL A 129 -3.43 -1.04 -13.07
CA VAL A 129 -4.04 0.07 -12.33
C VAL A 129 -3.63 1.39 -12.99
N ALA A 130 -4.58 2.32 -13.11
CA ALA A 130 -4.32 3.65 -13.68
C ALA A 130 -3.29 4.42 -12.84
N CYS A 131 -2.30 4.99 -13.50
CA CYS A 131 -1.22 5.74 -12.88
C CYS A 131 -1.36 7.23 -13.17
N LEU A 132 -1.50 8.04 -12.13
CA LEU A 132 -1.74 9.47 -12.20
C LEU A 132 -0.57 10.27 -11.61
N SER A 133 -0.19 11.37 -12.27
CA SER A 133 0.78 12.33 -11.77
C SER A 133 0.15 13.23 -10.72
N LEU A 134 0.59 13.10 -9.47
CA LEU A 134 0.13 13.97 -8.39
C LEU A 134 0.61 15.42 -8.58
N VAL A 135 1.79 15.62 -9.18
CA VAL A 135 2.30 16.95 -9.58
C VAL A 135 1.33 17.65 -10.52
N GLN A 136 0.87 16.97 -11.58
CA GLN A 136 -0.10 17.53 -12.53
C GLN A 136 -1.49 17.72 -11.90
N LEU A 137 -1.92 16.80 -11.02
CA LEU A 137 -3.22 16.92 -10.35
C LEU A 137 -3.30 18.13 -9.42
N LEU A 138 -2.22 18.35 -8.65
CA LEU A 138 -2.10 19.42 -7.66
C LEU A 138 -1.63 20.75 -8.27
N ASP A 139 -1.41 20.81 -9.59
CA ASP A 139 -0.85 21.96 -10.30
C ASP A 139 0.45 22.46 -9.66
N LEU A 140 1.30 21.51 -9.26
CA LEU A 140 2.59 21.82 -8.65
C LEU A 140 3.56 22.28 -9.71
N GLU A 141 4.29 23.35 -9.38
CA GLU A 141 5.43 23.78 -10.18
C GLU A 141 6.38 22.58 -10.31
N PRO A 142 6.78 22.21 -11.54
CA PRO A 142 7.71 21.12 -11.75
C PRO A 142 9.04 21.49 -11.07
N GLY A 143 9.23 20.98 -9.86
CA GLY A 143 10.43 21.22 -9.09
C GLY A 143 11.65 20.73 -9.88
N SER A 144 12.69 21.57 -9.95
CA SER A 144 14.03 21.10 -10.23
C SER A 144 14.31 19.93 -9.29
N ALA A 145 14.74 18.78 -9.82
CA ALA A 145 15.11 17.62 -9.00
C ALA A 145 15.95 18.10 -7.80
N ALA A 146 15.51 17.74 -6.60
CA ALA A 146 16.00 18.38 -5.39
C ALA A 146 17.52 18.33 -5.29
N ALA A 147 18.14 19.51 -5.17
CA ALA A 147 19.55 19.64 -4.85
C ALA A 147 19.72 19.41 -3.35
N SER A 148 19.70 18.15 -2.92
CA SER A 148 19.97 17.77 -1.52
C SER A 148 20.53 16.35 -1.50
N GLY A 149 21.77 16.21 -1.01
CA GLY A 149 22.64 15.04 -1.16
C GLY A 149 22.23 13.73 -0.47
N GLY A 150 20.93 13.48 -0.31
CA GLY A 150 20.37 12.21 0.14
C GLY A 150 19.95 11.31 -1.03
N ARG A 151 19.91 9.99 -0.81
CA ARG A 151 19.35 9.04 -1.79
C ARG A 151 17.82 9.16 -1.80
N ILE A 152 17.27 9.74 -2.86
CA ILE A 152 15.83 9.72 -3.14
C ILE A 152 15.41 8.28 -3.46
N MET A 153 14.36 7.78 -2.81
CA MET A 153 13.83 6.43 -3.02
C MET A 153 12.38 6.48 -3.48
N PRO A 154 12.12 6.56 -4.80
CA PRO A 154 10.78 6.68 -5.34
C PRO A 154 9.84 5.56 -4.92
N ARG A 155 8.59 5.92 -4.65
CA ARG A 155 7.51 5.00 -4.25
C ARG A 155 6.26 5.25 -5.06
N MET A 156 5.40 4.25 -5.10
CA MET A 156 4.05 4.34 -5.63
C MET A 156 3.08 4.36 -4.45
N LEU A 157 2.25 5.40 -4.37
CA LEU A 157 1.11 5.44 -3.47
C LEU A 157 -0.09 4.83 -4.20
N ILE A 158 -0.72 3.82 -3.59
CA ILE A 158 -1.96 3.25 -4.10
C ILE A 158 -3.09 3.80 -3.24
N VAL A 159 -4.00 4.55 -3.87
CA VAL A 159 -5.07 5.31 -3.20
C VAL A 159 -6.42 4.76 -3.65
N ALA A 160 -7.35 4.59 -2.71
CA ALA A 160 -8.70 4.14 -2.99
C ALA A 160 -9.52 5.27 -3.63
N ALA A 161 -10.08 5.03 -4.82
CA ALA A 161 -11.01 5.96 -5.48
C ALA A 161 -12.32 5.26 -5.86
N GLN A 162 -13.36 6.05 -6.19
CA GLN A 162 -14.70 5.51 -6.43
C GLN A 162 -14.79 4.52 -7.62
N GLY A 163 -13.88 4.62 -8.59
CA GLY A 163 -13.79 3.72 -9.74
C GLY A 163 -12.79 2.56 -9.57
N GLY A 164 -12.25 2.38 -8.37
CA GLY A 164 -11.15 1.45 -8.09
C GLY A 164 -9.87 2.17 -7.64
N PRO A 165 -8.84 1.43 -7.22
CA PRO A 165 -7.59 2.01 -6.77
C PRO A 165 -6.90 2.76 -7.92
N VAL A 166 -6.11 3.78 -7.57
CA VAL A 166 -5.23 4.51 -8.48
C VAL A 166 -3.82 4.55 -7.92
N VAL A 167 -2.84 4.62 -8.82
CA VAL A 167 -1.42 4.68 -8.48
C VAL A 167 -0.91 6.11 -8.67
N MET A 168 -0.13 6.61 -7.72
CA MET A 168 0.53 7.91 -7.81
C MET A 168 2.01 7.78 -7.44
N PRO A 169 2.95 8.00 -8.37
CA PRO A 169 4.36 8.02 -8.06
C PRO A 169 4.72 9.25 -7.22
N VAL A 170 5.57 9.06 -6.22
CA VAL A 170 6.12 10.10 -5.34
C VAL A 170 7.64 9.91 -5.19
N ASP A 171 8.35 10.99 -4.85
CA ASP A 171 9.81 10.96 -4.78
C ASP A 171 10.31 10.15 -3.60
N GLU A 172 9.64 10.27 -2.46
CA GLU A 172 9.92 9.46 -1.27
C GLU A 172 8.75 9.50 -0.30
N VAL A 173 8.72 8.50 0.59
CA VAL A 173 7.77 8.39 1.69
C VAL A 173 8.58 8.38 2.97
N ASP A 174 8.29 9.32 3.86
CA ASP A 174 8.92 9.39 5.19
C ASP A 174 8.28 8.36 6.12
N GLY A 175 6.95 8.26 6.11
CA GLY A 175 6.21 7.27 6.87
C GLY A 175 4.82 7.75 7.27
N ILE A 176 4.18 6.95 8.14
CA ILE A 176 2.91 7.29 8.75
C ILE A 176 3.17 7.92 10.11
N HIS A 177 2.56 9.06 10.38
CA HIS A 177 2.70 9.80 11.63
C HIS A 177 1.34 10.07 12.26
N ALA A 178 1.25 9.84 13.57
CA ALA A 178 0.13 10.31 14.38
C ALA A 178 0.36 11.80 14.72
N ILE A 179 -0.50 12.68 14.22
CA ILE A 179 -0.44 14.12 14.47
C ILE A 179 -1.60 14.51 15.39
N ASP A 180 -1.30 15.24 16.45
CA ASP A 180 -2.31 15.80 17.37
C ASP A 180 -3.33 16.66 16.59
N GLU A 181 -4.63 16.41 16.81
CA GLU A 181 -5.70 17.16 16.15
C GLU A 181 -5.64 18.66 16.46
N ARG A 182 -5.06 19.08 17.59
CA ARG A 182 -4.87 20.50 17.92
C ARG A 182 -3.90 21.18 16.95
N ILE A 183 -2.85 20.47 16.53
CA ILE A 183 -1.89 20.98 15.52
C ILE A 183 -2.58 21.09 14.16
N LEU A 184 -3.41 20.09 13.82
CA LEU A 184 -4.19 20.10 12.58
C LEU A 184 -5.25 21.21 12.56
N ALA A 185 -5.91 21.46 13.69
CA ALA A 185 -6.89 22.54 13.83
C ALA A 185 -6.23 23.93 13.77
N ALA A 186 -4.98 24.05 14.19
CA ALA A 186 -4.18 25.27 14.10
C ALA A 186 -3.46 25.43 12.74
N ALA A 187 -3.69 24.52 11.78
CA ALA A 187 -3.05 24.61 10.47
C ALA A 187 -3.46 25.89 9.74
N SER A 188 -2.49 26.57 9.13
CA SER A 188 -2.73 27.77 8.35
C SER A 188 -3.54 27.43 7.10
N PRO A 189 -4.58 28.21 6.76
CA PRO A 189 -5.33 28.00 5.53
C PRO A 189 -4.42 28.22 4.30
N SER A 190 -4.69 27.48 3.24
CA SER A 190 -4.04 27.65 1.93
C SER A 190 -5.08 28.11 0.91
N GLY A 191 -4.65 28.91 -0.07
CA GLY A 191 -5.50 29.28 -1.21
C GLY A 191 -5.67 28.13 -2.23
N ASP A 192 -4.93 27.04 -2.07
CA ASP A 192 -5.01 25.87 -2.93
C ASP A 192 -6.19 24.97 -2.52
N LYS A 193 -7.08 24.69 -3.49
CA LYS A 193 -8.27 23.85 -3.33
C LYS A 193 -7.99 22.43 -2.85
N TYR A 194 -6.79 21.90 -3.06
CA TYR A 194 -6.42 20.55 -2.62
C TYR A 194 -5.76 20.51 -1.25
N THR A 195 -5.56 21.67 -0.62
CA THR A 195 -4.88 21.78 0.66
C THR A 195 -5.90 22.12 1.74
N ARG A 196 -6.04 21.24 2.73
CA ARG A 196 -6.84 21.52 3.93
C ARG A 196 -6.13 22.51 4.85
N GLY A 197 -4.81 22.44 4.94
CA GLY A 197 -4.00 23.40 5.68
C GLY A 197 -2.51 23.13 5.58
N VAL A 198 -1.71 24.07 6.08
CA VAL A 198 -0.25 23.95 6.17
C VAL A 198 0.15 24.04 7.64
N LEU A 199 0.91 23.06 8.11
CA LEU A 199 1.34 22.98 9.51
C LEU A 199 2.86 22.76 9.63
N PRO A 200 3.50 23.31 10.67
CA PRO A 200 4.88 22.94 11.00
C PRO A 200 4.91 21.51 11.58
N PHE A 201 5.76 20.65 11.02
CA PHE A 201 5.97 19.30 11.53
C PHE A 201 7.46 18.91 11.39
N ARG A 202 8.11 18.56 12.51
CA ARG A 202 9.53 18.16 12.58
C ARG A 202 10.46 19.10 11.77
N GLU A 203 10.38 20.39 12.04
CA GLU A 203 11.18 21.46 11.38
C GLU A 203 10.87 21.70 9.90
N ARG A 204 9.82 21.06 9.36
CA ARG A 204 9.39 21.20 7.96
C ARG A 204 8.01 21.82 7.88
N SER A 205 7.73 22.49 6.76
CA SER A 205 6.37 22.88 6.39
C SER A 205 5.68 21.69 5.74
N LEU A 206 4.60 21.21 6.33
CA LEU A 206 3.83 20.06 5.84
C LEU A 206 2.49 20.52 5.29
N ARG A 207 2.24 20.22 4.02
CA ARG A 207 0.97 20.52 3.35
C ARG A 207 0.00 19.36 3.53
N TRP A 208 -1.03 19.57 4.34
CA TRP A 208 -2.08 18.57 4.57
C TRP A 208 -3.12 18.64 3.46
N LEU A 209 -3.20 17.57 2.66
CA LEU A 209 -4.11 17.46 1.53
C LEU A 209 -5.54 17.17 1.97
N ASP A 210 -6.49 17.77 1.26
CA ASP A 210 -7.90 17.43 1.35
C ASP A 210 -8.19 16.21 0.47
N GLU A 211 -8.50 15.08 1.10
CA GLU A 211 -8.71 13.81 0.40
C GLU A 211 -9.97 13.82 -0.47
N GLU A 212 -11.02 14.57 -0.11
CA GLU A 212 -12.26 14.60 -0.89
C GLU A 212 -12.03 15.35 -2.21
N GLN A 213 -11.33 16.48 -2.15
CA GLN A 213 -10.96 17.26 -3.33
C GLN A 213 -9.97 16.50 -4.22
N LEU A 214 -8.99 15.82 -3.61
CA LEU A 214 -8.04 14.99 -4.34
C LEU A 214 -8.74 13.85 -5.07
N LEU A 215 -9.58 13.08 -4.39
CA LEU A 215 -10.32 11.96 -4.98
C LEU A 215 -11.30 12.41 -6.07
N SER A 216 -11.91 13.58 -5.91
CA SER A 216 -12.73 14.21 -6.95
C SER A 216 -11.92 14.55 -8.21
N ALA A 217 -10.70 15.08 -8.06
CA ALA A 217 -9.81 15.35 -9.20
C ALA A 217 -9.30 14.07 -9.87
N VAL A 218 -9.03 13.03 -9.09
CA VAL A 218 -8.72 11.68 -9.61
C VAL A 218 -9.86 11.16 -10.48
N ALA A 219 -11.10 11.19 -9.99
CA ALA A 219 -12.26 10.69 -10.75
C ALA A 219 -12.45 11.45 -12.07
N ARG A 220 -12.29 12.78 -12.05
CA ARG A 220 -12.35 13.62 -13.26
C ARG A 220 -11.23 13.33 -14.26
N SER A 221 -10.05 12.91 -13.79
CA SER A 221 -8.91 12.60 -14.67
C SER A 221 -9.05 11.26 -15.38
N LEU A 222 -9.95 10.40 -14.91
CA LEU A 222 -10.21 9.07 -15.45
C LEU A 222 -11.49 8.99 -16.29
N SER A 223 -12.28 10.07 -16.34
CA SER A 223 -13.48 10.20 -17.18
C SER A 223 -13.12 10.67 -18.59
#